data_AF-A0A956PC92-F1
#
_entry.id   AF-A0A956PC92-F1
#
_cell.length_a   1.000
_cell.length_b   1.000
_cell.length_c   1.000
_cell.angle_alpha   90.00
_cell.angle_beta   90.00
_cell.angle_gamma   90.00
#
_symmetry.space_group_name_H-M   'P 1'
#
loop_
_entity.id
_entity.type
_entity.pdbx_description
1 polymer ?
#
loop_
_entity_poly.entity_id
_entity_poly.type
_entity_poly.pdbx_seq_one_letter_code
_entity_poly.pdbx_strand_id
1 'polypeptide(L)'
;MMDRSPSPSARNATLQYWRVGRKDVALFDALLEGYEGLATVATVDRERSILRIEIPSAFVPDVEALLASLSRTLDLARLSEAEALEHADRITGPRPRKPSDRSAP
;
A
#
# COMPACT_ATOMS: atom_id res chain seq x y z
N MET A 1 -28.88 13.38 8.51
CA MET A 1 -27.93 12.73 9.43
C MET A 1 -27.71 11.33 8.92
N MET A 2 -26.73 11.12 8.03
CA MET A 2 -26.44 9.80 7.48
C MET A 2 -25.38 9.16 8.36
N ASP A 3 -25.81 8.10 9.03
CA ASP A 3 -24.97 7.19 9.80
C ASP A 3 -23.93 6.58 8.85
N ARG A 4 -22.70 7.13 8.87
CA ARG A 4 -21.53 6.50 8.25
C ARG A 4 -20.98 5.44 9.21
N SER A 5 -21.83 4.49 9.61
CA SER A 5 -21.32 3.26 10.23
C SER A 5 -20.33 2.64 9.26
N PRO A 6 -19.06 2.45 9.64
CA PRO A 6 -18.14 1.70 8.80
C PRO A 6 -18.72 0.30 8.65
N SER A 7 -18.97 -0.11 7.41
CA SER A 7 -19.38 -1.47 7.08
C SER A 7 -18.47 -2.48 7.81
N PRO A 8 -19.00 -3.54 8.43
CA PRO A 8 -18.23 -4.54 9.18
C PRO A 8 -17.24 -5.38 8.35
N SER A 9 -16.95 -4.99 7.10
CA SER A 9 -15.96 -5.63 6.23
C SER A 9 -14.51 -5.33 6.62
N ALA A 10 -14.27 -4.43 7.58
CA ALA A 10 -12.95 -4.28 8.18
C ALA A 10 -12.65 -5.52 9.04
N ARG A 11 -11.91 -6.50 8.50
CA ARG A 11 -10.95 -7.30 9.29
C ARG A 11 -10.00 -8.22 8.54
N ASN A 12 -10.22 -8.52 7.25
CA ASN A 12 -9.26 -9.28 6.48
C ASN A 12 -8.80 -8.47 5.26
N ALA A 13 -7.55 -8.02 5.32
CA ALA A 13 -6.83 -7.46 4.21
C ALA A 13 -5.58 -8.31 4.00
N THR A 14 -5.23 -8.58 2.75
CA THR A 14 -4.00 -9.27 2.37
C THR A 14 -2.92 -8.22 2.17
N LEU A 15 -1.79 -8.40 2.84
CA LEU A 15 -0.60 -7.57 2.63
C LEU A 15 0.27 -8.20 1.56
N GLN A 16 0.73 -7.40 0.61
CA GLN A 16 1.75 -7.78 -0.34
C GLN A 16 2.87 -6.76 -0.37
N TYR A 17 4.10 -7.23 -0.56
CA TYR A 17 5.27 -6.39 -0.63
C TYR A 17 5.86 -6.47 -2.04
N TRP A 18 6.17 -5.31 -2.59
CA TRP A 18 6.65 -5.20 -3.97
C TRP A 18 7.80 -4.22 -4.02
N ARG A 19 8.87 -4.63 -4.69
CA ARG A 19 9.92 -3.71 -5.15
C ARG A 19 9.52 -3.21 -6.53
N VAL A 20 9.54 -1.90 -6.70
CA VAL A 20 9.26 -1.22 -7.96
C VAL A 20 10.53 -0.54 -8.45
N GLY A 21 10.81 -0.60 -9.75
CA GLY A 21 11.91 0.16 -10.36
C GLY A 21 11.79 1.65 -10.03
N ARG A 22 12.88 2.30 -9.62
CA ARG A 22 12.87 3.71 -9.14
C ARG A 22 12.16 4.68 -10.08
N LYS A 23 12.28 4.48 -11.39
CA LYS A 23 11.63 5.30 -12.44
C LYS A 23 10.12 5.07 -12.55
N ASP A 24 9.64 3.93 -12.09
CA ASP A 24 8.26 3.46 -12.25
C ASP A 24 7.43 3.68 -10.98
N VAL A 25 8.05 3.98 -9.83
CA VAL A 25 7.36 4.15 -8.52
C VAL A 25 6.22 5.16 -8.60
N ALA A 26 6.46 6.35 -9.17
CA ALA A 26 5.45 7.39 -9.25
C ALA A 26 4.27 6.99 -10.17
N LEU A 27 4.57 6.28 -11.25
CA LEU A 27 3.54 5.78 -12.17
C LEU A 27 2.74 4.64 -11.51
N PHE A 28 3.42 3.72 -10.84
CA PHE A 28 2.80 2.61 -10.12
C PHE A 28 1.84 3.10 -9.03
N ASP A 29 2.28 4.08 -8.24
CA ASP A 29 1.48 4.70 -7.17
C ASP A 29 0.23 5.38 -7.76
N ALA A 30 0.41 6.22 -8.79
CA ALA A 30 -0.69 6.90 -9.47
C ALA A 30 -1.70 5.92 -10.11
N LEU A 31 -1.22 4.81 -10.68
CA LEU A 31 -2.09 3.78 -11.26
C LEU A 31 -2.93 3.11 -10.17
N LEU A 32 -2.34 2.71 -9.05
CA LEU A 32 -3.09 2.08 -7.96
C LEU A 32 -4.01 3.05 -7.22
N GLU A 33 -3.62 4.31 -7.03
CA GLU A 33 -4.49 5.33 -6.46
C GLU A 33 -5.70 5.63 -7.36
N GLY A 34 -5.53 5.56 -8.69
CA GLY A 34 -6.63 5.70 -9.66
C GLY A 34 -7.71 4.61 -9.53
N TYR A 35 -7.40 3.50 -8.86
CA TYR A 35 -8.30 2.40 -8.55
C TYR A 35 -8.87 2.53 -7.13
N GLU A 36 -9.37 3.72 -6.76
CA GLU A 36 -9.85 4.05 -5.41
C GLU A 36 -10.59 2.90 -4.72
N GLY A 37 -10.11 2.51 -3.53
CA GLY A 37 -10.74 1.46 -2.71
C GLY A 37 -10.34 0.02 -3.04
N LEU A 38 -9.59 -0.23 -4.12
CA LEU A 38 -9.09 -1.58 -4.46
C LEU A 38 -7.84 -1.97 -3.66
N ALA A 39 -6.99 -1.01 -3.35
CA ALA A 39 -5.82 -1.22 -2.50
C ALA A 39 -5.35 0.08 -1.86
N THR A 40 -4.60 -0.03 -0.76
CA THR A 40 -3.85 1.08 -0.17
C THR A 40 -2.36 0.83 -0.31
N VAL A 41 -1.60 1.83 -0.77
CA VAL A 41 -0.14 1.73 -0.94
C VAL A 41 0.57 2.49 0.18
N ALA A 42 1.67 1.92 0.68
CA ALA A 42 2.56 2.58 1.62
C ALA A 42 4.02 2.27 1.29
N THR A 43 4.87 3.29 1.23
CA THR A 43 6.32 3.07 1.09
C THR A 43 6.90 2.48 2.37
N VAL A 44 7.58 1.33 2.23
CA VAL A 44 8.34 0.66 3.29
C VAL A 44 9.79 1.15 3.29
N ASP A 45 10.41 1.21 2.11
CA ASP A 45 11.77 1.73 1.92
C ASP A 45 11.81 2.58 0.65
N ARG A 46 12.09 3.88 0.81
CA ARG A 46 12.15 4.83 -0.30
C ARG A 46 13.40 4.64 -1.15
N GLU A 47 14.54 4.32 -0.54
CA GLU A 47 15.80 4.10 -1.25
C GLU A 47 15.71 2.86 -2.14
N ARG A 48 15.10 1.79 -1.62
CA ARG A 48 14.93 0.55 -2.37
C ARG A 48 13.64 0.49 -3.18
N SER A 49 12.79 1.52 -3.07
CA SER A 49 11.49 1.58 -3.75
C SER A 49 10.60 0.37 -3.44
N ILE A 50 10.56 0.02 -2.15
CA ILE A 50 9.74 -1.07 -1.62
C ILE A 50 8.43 -0.48 -1.13
N LEU A 51 7.34 -1.04 -1.63
CA LEU A 51 5.98 -0.65 -1.31
C LEU A 51 5.25 -1.82 -0.66
N ARG A 52 4.39 -1.50 0.30
CA ARG A 52 3.39 -2.39 0.88
C ARG A 52 2.05 -2.04 0.27
N ILE A 53 1.36 -3.05 -0.24
CA ILE A 53 0.01 -2.96 -0.78
C ILE A 53 -0.91 -3.70 0.18
N GLU A 54 -1.90 -2.99 0.69
CA GLU A 54 -2.96 -3.55 1.53
C GLU A 54 -4.22 -3.71 0.68
N ILE A 55 -4.66 -4.96 0.51
CA ILE A 55 -5.72 -5.32 -0.42
C ILE A 55 -6.90 -5.87 0.39
N PRO A 56 -8.10 -5.27 0.33
CA PRO A 56 -9.28 -5.87 0.95
C PRO A 56 -9.53 -7.26 0.38
N SER A 57 -9.84 -8.26 1.21
CA SER A 57 -9.95 -9.65 0.75
C SER A 57 -10.90 -9.87 -0.43
N ALA A 58 -11.94 -9.03 -0.55
CA ALA A 58 -12.89 -9.08 -1.66
C ALA A 58 -12.28 -8.76 -3.04
N PHE A 59 -11.14 -8.07 -3.07
CA PHE A 59 -10.49 -7.56 -4.29
C PHE A 59 -9.12 -8.17 -4.55
N VAL A 60 -8.70 -9.16 -3.76
CA VAL A 60 -7.44 -9.90 -3.98
C VAL A 60 -7.31 -10.40 -5.42
N PRO A 61 -8.29 -11.13 -6.02
CA PRO A 61 -8.13 -11.63 -7.38
C PRO A 61 -8.00 -10.49 -8.41
N ASP A 62 -8.74 -9.39 -8.24
CA ASP A 62 -8.70 -8.23 -9.14
C ASP A 62 -7.33 -7.53 -9.08
N VAL A 63 -6.82 -7.30 -7.86
CA VAL A 63 -5.52 -6.66 -7.67
C VAL A 63 -4.38 -7.56 -8.11
N GLU A 64 -4.46 -8.88 -7.90
CA GLU A 64 -3.46 -9.81 -8.41
C GLU A 64 -3.41 -9.83 -9.94
N ALA A 65 -4.57 -9.81 -10.61
CA ALA A 65 -4.64 -9.70 -12.07
C ALA A 65 -4.06 -8.37 -12.57
N LEU A 66 -4.34 -7.26 -11.89
CA LEU A 66 -3.78 -5.95 -12.20
C LEU A 66 -2.25 -5.96 -12.07
N LEU A 67 -1.71 -6.42 -10.94
CA LEU A 67 -0.27 -6.47 -10.68
C LEU A 67 0.45 -7.39 -11.67
N ALA A 68 -0.16 -8.53 -12.03
CA ALA A 68 0.36 -9.45 -13.03
C ALA A 68 0.36 -8.85 -14.46
N SER A 69 -0.57 -7.94 -14.75
CA SER A 69 -0.57 -7.17 -16.00
C SER A 69 0.53 -6.11 -15.98
N LEU A 70 0.61 -5.33 -14.90
CA LEU A 70 1.59 -4.25 -14.74
C LEU A 70 3.03 -4.75 -14.77
N SER A 71 3.31 -5.94 -14.22
CA SER A 71 4.66 -6.53 -14.22
C SER A 71 5.20 -6.87 -15.61
N ARG A 72 4.34 -6.85 -16.65
CA ARG A 72 4.76 -7.02 -18.05
C ARG A 72 5.32 -5.73 -18.65
N THR A 73 5.08 -4.59 -18.01
CA THR A 73 5.46 -3.26 -18.52
C THR A 73 6.36 -2.50 -17.55
N LEU A 74 6.12 -2.65 -16.26
CA LEU A 74 6.87 -2.02 -15.18
C LEU A 74 7.87 -3.00 -14.57
N ASP A 75 8.98 -2.48 -14.04
CA ASP A 75 9.93 -3.27 -13.27
C ASP A 75 9.35 -3.57 -11.87
N LEU A 76 8.63 -4.69 -11.74
CA LEU A 76 7.99 -5.13 -10.50
C LEU A 76 8.55 -6.48 -10.04
N ALA A 77 8.97 -6.55 -8.79
CA ALA A 77 9.36 -7.79 -8.14
C ALA A 77 8.59 -7.98 -6.83
N ARG A 78 7.87 -9.10 -6.72
CA ARG A 78 7.20 -9.48 -5.47
C ARG A 78 8.24 -9.89 -4.45
N LEU A 79 8.09 -9.39 -3.23
CA LEU A 79 8.91 -9.74 -2.08
C LEU A 79 8.09 -10.56 -1.09
N SER A 80 8.78 -11.44 -0.37
CA SER A 80 8.26 -11.99 0.88
C SER A 80 8.21 -10.92 1.96
N GLU A 81 7.41 -11.17 3.00
CA GLU A 81 7.37 -10.29 4.16
C GLU A 81 8.74 -10.18 4.86
N ALA A 82 9.48 -11.29 4.96
CA ALA A 82 10.82 -11.30 5.55
C ALA A 82 11.77 -10.33 4.81
N GLU A 83 11.86 -10.45 3.48
CA GLU A 83 12.72 -9.58 2.65
C GLU A 83 12.31 -8.10 2.77
N ALA A 84 11.02 -7.81 2.85
CA ALA A 84 10.54 -6.45 3.01
C ALA A 84 10.87 -5.86 4.40
N LEU A 85 10.75 -6.68 5.45
CA LEU A 85 11.04 -6.27 6.83
C LEU A 85 12.55 -6.11 7.10
N GLU A 86 13.41 -6.92 6.46
CA GLU A 86 14.86 -6.72 6.48
C GLU A 86 15.26 -5.31 5.97
N HIS A 87 14.41 -4.70 5.14
CA HIS A 87 14.61 -3.35 4.62
C HIS A 87 13.86 -2.27 5.43
N ALA A 88 12.88 -2.66 6.26
CA ALA A 88 12.11 -1.75 7.10
C ALA A 88 12.90 -1.20 8.31
N ASP A 89 14.03 -1.81 8.66
CA ASP A 89 14.89 -1.48 9.82
C ASP A 89 15.44 -0.04 9.83
N ARG A 90 15.24 0.72 8.73
CA ARG A 90 15.67 2.13 8.63
C ARG A 90 14.55 3.16 8.85
N ILE A 91 13.27 2.75 8.95
CA ILE A 91 12.12 3.67 8.99
C ILE A 91 11.14 3.37 10.15
N THR A 92 11.33 2.30 10.93
CA THR A 92 10.44 1.96 12.07
C THR A 92 10.69 2.80 13.33
N GLY A 93 10.81 4.12 13.17
CA GLY A 93 10.31 5.03 14.20
C GLY A 93 8.78 5.05 14.13
N PRO A 94 8.03 4.95 15.24
CA PRO A 94 6.57 5.03 15.19
C PRO A 94 6.16 6.35 14.53
N ARG A 95 5.31 6.28 13.49
CA ARG A 95 4.69 7.48 12.88
C ARG A 95 4.10 8.32 14.02
N PRO A 96 4.43 9.61 14.15
CA PRO A 96 3.72 10.47 15.09
C PRO A 96 2.25 10.45 14.68
N ARG A 97 1.38 10.08 15.63
CA ARG A 97 -0.06 10.29 15.49
C ARG A 97 -0.21 11.78 15.19
N LYS A 98 -0.90 12.14 14.09
CA LYS A 98 -1.30 13.54 13.86
C LYS A 98 -1.88 14.06 15.19
N PRO A 99 -1.40 15.18 15.75
CA PRO A 99 -2.07 15.77 16.89
C PRO A 99 -3.49 16.08 16.41
N SER A 100 -4.48 15.44 17.03
CA SER A 100 -5.87 15.86 16.91
C SER A 100 -5.90 17.34 17.19
N ASP A 101 -6.29 18.11 16.18
CA ASP A 101 -6.59 19.53 16.25
C ASP A 101 -7.57 19.72 17.41
N ARG A 102 -7.02 20.13 18.56
CA ARG A 102 -7.76 20.59 19.71
C ARG A 102 -7.32 22.02 19.91
N SER A 103 -8.32 22.89 19.81
CA SER A 103 -8.31 24.30 20.17
C SER A 103 -7.85 25.25 19.07
N ALA A 104 -8.85 25.77 18.36
CA ALA A 104 -8.91 27.19 18.02
C ALA A 104 -10.06 27.83 18.82
N PRO A 105 -9.92 29.11 19.19
CA PRO A 105 -10.52 29.75 20.38
C PRO A 105 -12.02 30.06 20.31
#